data_AF-A0A2E8IET8-F1
#
_entry.id   AF-A0A2E8IET8-F1
#
_cell.length_a   1.000
_cell.length_b   1.000
_cell.length_c   1.000
_cell.angle_alpha   90.00
_cell.angle_beta   90.00
_cell.angle_gamma   90.00
#
_symmetry.space_group_name_H-M   'P 1'
#
loop_
_entity.id
_entity.type
_entity.pdbx_description
1 polymer ?
#
loop_
_entity_poly.entity_id
_entity_poly.type
_entity_poly.pdbx_seq_one_letter_code
_entity_poly.pdbx_strand_id
1 'polypeptide(L)'
;MIKLFKNHNKRYLQLIGLHAAIGFAIYLFRFLGLFYFLGSIVFFAIWTFQTKNKNNQALLAAAYMTAGEVFFRMTGGSIIPWEAGKYSVICFILIGLFFSGTSRKSAPYWLYLILLIPGVIYAAETLDFDTNVRKAVIFNLSGPFCLGISALYCYDRRITRKQLHNVVWCLLMPVIALSIYLLFFTPDTRDVLNGTQSNFALSGGYGPNQVSTALGIGMFALVVQLFVNSRNKLIFFINLGLLMFLAYRGIITFSRGGVLTAALISIAFIVMYFQGVSGRKRNAISFYLV
;
A
#
# COMPACT_ATOMS: atom_id res chain seq x y z
N MET A 1 27.79 2.23 -0.99
CA MET A 1 26.72 2.02 0.01
C MET A 1 25.71 0.93 -0.42
N ILE A 2 26.17 -0.27 -0.80
CA ILE A 2 25.29 -1.41 -1.20
C ILE A 2 25.82 -2.72 -0.57
N LYS A 3 25.87 -2.74 0.77
CA LYS A 3 25.92 -3.98 1.58
C LYS A 3 24.62 -4.13 2.41
N LEU A 4 23.55 -3.54 1.92
CA LEU A 4 22.29 -3.34 2.64
C LEU A 4 21.44 -4.62 2.79
N PHE A 5 21.85 -5.78 2.27
CA PHE A 5 21.02 -7.00 2.23
C PHE A 5 21.72 -8.28 2.69
N LYS A 6 22.63 -8.21 3.68
CA LYS A 6 23.36 -9.41 4.16
C LYS A 6 22.59 -10.25 5.19
N ASN A 7 21.63 -9.65 5.92
CA ASN A 7 20.76 -10.37 6.85
C ASN A 7 19.30 -9.91 6.71
N HIS A 8 18.50 -10.74 6.06
CA HIS A 8 17.12 -10.44 5.66
C HIS A 8 16.20 -10.15 6.86
N ASN A 9 16.27 -10.98 7.90
CA ASN A 9 15.44 -10.83 9.10
C ASN A 9 15.81 -9.59 9.92
N LYS A 10 17.11 -9.31 10.08
CA LYS A 10 17.56 -8.11 10.80
C LYS A 10 17.06 -6.84 10.13
N ARG A 11 17.17 -6.75 8.81
CA ARG A 11 16.70 -5.57 8.07
C ARG A 11 15.18 -5.42 8.11
N TYR A 12 14.44 -6.53 8.05
CA TYR A 12 12.99 -6.51 8.21
C TYR A 12 12.58 -5.88 9.54
N LEU A 13 13.18 -6.32 10.64
CA LEU A 13 12.92 -5.78 11.98
C LEU A 13 13.33 -4.32 12.11
N GLN A 14 14.47 -3.92 11.52
CA GLN A 14 14.90 -2.52 11.47
C GLN A 14 13.89 -1.65 10.72
N LEU A 15 13.32 -2.13 9.61
CA LEU A 15 12.31 -1.40 8.86
C LEU A 15 11.00 -1.28 9.65
N ILE A 16 10.55 -2.34 10.33
CA ILE A 16 9.39 -2.27 11.24
C ILE A 16 9.64 -1.23 12.32
N GLY A 17 10.78 -1.30 13.01
CA GLY A 17 11.14 -0.36 14.08
C GLY A 17 11.23 1.09 13.59
N LEU A 18 11.84 1.31 12.42
CA LEU A 18 11.90 2.63 11.78
C LEU A 18 10.50 3.18 11.50
N HIS A 19 9.61 2.39 10.90
CA HIS A 19 8.26 2.86 10.55
C HIS A 19 7.38 3.04 11.79
N ALA A 20 7.57 2.24 12.83
CA ALA A 20 6.95 2.48 14.12
C ALA A 20 7.41 3.81 14.74
N ALA A 21 8.72 4.09 14.71
CA ALA A 21 9.26 5.37 15.17
C ALA A 21 8.73 6.55 14.34
N ILE A 22 8.61 6.41 13.02
CA ILE A 22 8.02 7.42 12.14
C ILE A 22 6.55 7.67 12.51
N GLY A 23 5.74 6.61 12.67
CA GLY A 23 4.34 6.73 13.06
C GLY A 23 4.16 7.47 14.38
N PHE A 24 4.98 7.13 15.38
CA PHE A 24 4.98 7.80 16.68
C PHE A 24 5.47 9.26 16.60
N ALA A 25 6.55 9.53 15.86
CA ALA A 25 7.07 10.88 15.69
C ALA A 25 6.07 11.80 14.99
N ILE A 26 5.37 11.32 13.96
CA ILE A 26 4.32 12.09 13.28
C ILE A 26 3.10 12.32 14.17
N TYR A 27 2.78 11.38 15.07
CA TYR A 27 1.76 11.61 16.09
C TYR A 27 2.14 12.77 17.02
N LEU A 28 3.38 12.80 17.53
CA LEU A 28 3.87 13.90 18.38
C LEU A 28 3.97 15.23 17.62
N PHE A 29 4.43 15.18 16.37
CA PHE A 29 4.73 16.34 15.54
C PHE A 29 4.13 16.17 14.14
N ARG A 30 2.85 16.55 13.99
CA ARG A 30 2.09 16.33 12.75
C ARG A 30 2.76 16.86 11.48
N PHE A 31 3.50 17.98 11.57
CA PHE A 31 4.21 18.56 10.42
C PHE A 31 5.26 17.62 9.80
N LEU A 32 5.77 16.64 10.56
CA LEU A 32 6.68 15.61 10.04
C LEU A 32 6.01 14.74 8.98
N GLY A 33 4.68 14.67 8.91
CA GLY A 33 3.96 13.96 7.85
C GLY A 33 4.28 14.49 6.46
N LEU A 34 4.41 15.81 6.30
CA LEU A 34 4.82 16.44 5.05
C LEU A 34 6.24 16.03 4.66
N PHE A 35 7.18 16.12 5.61
CA PHE A 35 8.58 15.73 5.38
C PHE A 35 8.74 14.25 5.09
N TYR A 36 7.93 13.40 5.72
CA TYR A 36 7.92 11.97 5.46
C TYR A 36 7.39 11.66 4.05
N PHE A 37 6.32 12.31 3.60
CA PHE A 37 5.82 12.19 2.23
C PHE A 37 6.86 12.64 1.19
N LEU A 38 7.38 13.87 1.33
CA LEU A 38 8.37 14.42 0.39
C LEU A 38 9.68 13.60 0.42
N GLY A 39 10.14 13.23 1.61
CA GLY A 39 11.32 12.39 1.80
C GLY A 39 11.17 11.01 1.16
N SER A 40 9.97 10.41 1.22
CA SER A 40 9.67 9.15 0.54
C SER A 40 9.78 9.32 -0.98
N ILE A 41 9.19 10.37 -1.54
CA ILE A 41 9.28 10.67 -2.98
C ILE A 41 10.75 10.85 -3.40
N VAL A 42 11.50 11.70 -2.70
CA VAL A 42 12.89 11.99 -3.02
C VAL A 42 13.74 10.73 -2.92
N PHE A 43 13.58 9.94 -1.84
CA PHE A 43 14.29 8.68 -1.65
C PHE A 43 14.06 7.72 -2.82
N PHE A 44 12.79 7.46 -3.17
CA PHE A 44 12.45 6.52 -4.23
C PHE A 44 12.82 7.05 -5.62
N ALA A 45 12.76 8.35 -5.85
CA ALA A 45 13.19 8.97 -7.10
C ALA A 45 14.71 8.76 -7.29
N ILE A 46 15.52 9.20 -6.31
CA ILE A 46 16.97 9.02 -6.33
C ILE A 46 17.31 7.54 -6.53
N TRP A 47 16.67 6.64 -5.79
CA TRP A 47 16.94 5.21 -5.89
C TRP A 47 16.61 4.65 -7.29
N THR A 48 15.47 5.05 -7.87
CA THR A 48 15.04 4.59 -9.19
C THR A 48 15.97 5.10 -10.29
N PHE A 49 16.37 6.38 -10.24
CA PHE A 49 17.30 6.98 -11.21
C PHE A 49 18.71 6.38 -11.11
N GLN A 50 19.28 6.28 -9.91
CA GLN A 50 20.62 5.71 -9.70
C GLN A 50 20.72 4.26 -10.18
N THR A 51 19.64 3.50 -10.04
CA THR A 51 19.61 2.09 -10.45
C THR A 51 19.08 1.89 -11.87
N LYS A 52 18.66 2.96 -12.55
CA LYS A 52 18.00 2.92 -13.86
C LYS A 52 16.88 1.87 -13.92
N ASN A 53 16.12 1.75 -12.84
CA ASN A 53 15.05 0.76 -12.65
C ASN A 53 15.44 -0.72 -12.90
N LYS A 54 16.74 -1.10 -12.84
CA LYS A 54 17.22 -2.46 -13.17
C LYS A 54 16.58 -3.57 -12.34
N ASN A 55 16.11 -3.27 -11.13
CA ASN A 55 15.44 -4.22 -10.24
C ASN A 55 14.00 -3.83 -9.93
N ASN A 56 13.31 -3.15 -10.84
CA ASN A 56 11.91 -2.72 -10.66
C ASN A 56 11.72 -1.78 -9.45
N GLN A 57 12.67 -0.87 -9.20
CA GLN A 57 12.58 0.13 -8.13
C GLN A 57 11.36 1.03 -8.27
N ALA A 58 10.96 1.35 -9.51
CA ALA A 58 9.71 2.07 -9.79
C ALA A 58 8.48 1.32 -9.24
N LEU A 59 8.47 -0.01 -9.32
CA LEU A 59 7.39 -0.84 -8.75
C LEU A 59 7.40 -0.79 -7.22
N LEU A 60 8.58 -0.82 -6.60
CA LEU A 60 8.73 -0.72 -5.16
C LEU A 60 8.25 0.65 -4.65
N ALA A 61 8.60 1.71 -5.37
CA ALA A 61 8.14 3.06 -5.09
C ALA A 61 6.62 3.16 -5.21
N ALA A 62 6.05 2.70 -6.33
CA ALA A 62 4.60 2.68 -6.55
C ALA A 62 3.87 1.93 -5.42
N ALA A 63 4.33 0.73 -5.06
CA ALA A 63 3.75 -0.04 -3.96
C ALA A 63 3.78 0.71 -2.62
N TYR A 64 4.90 1.36 -2.30
CA TYR A 64 5.03 2.15 -1.08
C TYR A 64 4.08 3.36 -1.08
N MET A 65 4.01 4.09 -2.19
CA MET A 65 3.13 5.25 -2.32
C MET A 65 1.65 4.85 -2.25
N THR A 66 1.25 3.74 -2.88
CA THR A 66 -0.11 3.21 -2.80
C THR A 66 -0.52 2.88 -1.37
N ALA A 67 0.33 2.18 -0.62
CA ALA A 67 0.00 1.80 0.75
C ALA A 67 0.10 2.98 1.74
N GLY A 68 0.97 3.96 1.46
CA GLY A 68 1.15 5.16 2.28
C GLY A 68 0.15 6.27 2.02
N GLU A 69 -0.57 6.24 0.89
CA GLU A 69 -1.49 7.29 0.42
C GLU A 69 -2.40 7.85 1.53
N VAL A 70 -3.08 6.96 2.27
CA VAL A 70 -3.99 7.33 3.35
C VAL A 70 -3.24 8.01 4.48
N PHE A 71 -2.06 7.50 4.84
CA PHE A 71 -1.25 8.07 5.92
C PHE A 71 -0.71 9.45 5.55
N PHE A 72 -0.27 9.63 4.30
CA PHE A 72 0.18 10.92 3.78
C PHE A 72 -0.94 11.95 3.79
N ARG A 73 -2.14 11.62 3.28
CA ARG A 73 -3.29 12.53 3.30
C ARG A 73 -3.76 12.87 4.72
N MET A 74 -3.82 11.87 5.60
CA MET A 74 -4.24 12.07 6.98
C MET A 74 -3.32 13.04 7.74
N THR A 75 -2.01 12.95 7.50
CA THR A 75 -1.01 13.72 8.25
C THR A 75 -0.58 15.01 7.56
N GLY A 76 -0.69 15.11 6.24
CA GLY A 76 -0.24 16.24 5.43
C GLY A 76 -1.13 17.48 5.40
N GLY A 77 -2.35 17.40 5.96
CA GLY A 77 -3.29 18.53 5.97
C GLY A 77 -3.65 19.02 4.56
N SER A 78 -3.88 20.32 4.41
CA SER A 78 -4.21 20.96 3.12
C SER A 78 -3.02 21.10 2.14
N ILE A 79 -1.80 20.84 2.61
CA ILE A 79 -0.57 21.04 1.81
C ILE A 79 -0.36 19.89 0.82
N ILE A 80 -0.66 18.65 1.23
CA ILE A 80 -0.56 17.49 0.34
C ILE A 80 -1.83 17.42 -0.51
N PRO A 81 -1.73 17.50 -1.85
CA PRO A 81 -2.91 17.38 -2.71
C PRO A 81 -3.65 16.07 -2.48
N TRP A 82 -4.99 16.12 -2.55
CA TRP A 82 -5.83 14.93 -2.38
C TRP A 82 -5.43 13.77 -3.30
N GLU A 83 -4.99 14.11 -4.51
CA GLU A 83 -4.62 13.18 -5.58
C GLU A 83 -3.13 12.78 -5.58
N ALA A 84 -2.34 13.29 -4.62
CA ALA A 84 -0.89 13.15 -4.63
C ALA A 84 -0.40 11.69 -4.58
N GLY A 85 -1.12 10.80 -3.90
CA GLY A 85 -0.84 9.35 -3.90
C GLY A 85 -0.87 8.78 -5.31
N LYS A 86 -2.01 8.90 -6.00
CA LYS A 86 -2.20 8.47 -7.39
C LYS A 86 -1.17 9.11 -8.34
N TYR A 87 -0.93 10.42 -8.22
CA TYR A 87 0.05 11.10 -9.05
C TYR A 87 1.47 10.59 -8.83
N SER A 88 1.87 10.34 -7.58
CA SER A 88 3.19 9.79 -7.29
C SER A 88 3.38 8.38 -7.87
N VAL A 89 2.34 7.53 -7.81
CA VAL A 89 2.34 6.21 -8.45
C VAL A 89 2.52 6.35 -9.96
N ILE A 90 1.71 7.19 -10.62
CA ILE A 90 1.83 7.46 -12.06
C ILE A 90 3.24 7.92 -12.41
N CYS A 91 3.79 8.90 -11.69
CA CYS A 91 5.13 9.41 -11.93
C CYS A 91 6.21 8.32 -11.81
N PHE A 92 6.19 7.51 -10.75
CA PHE A 92 7.16 6.43 -10.59
C PHE A 92 7.04 5.37 -11.68
N ILE A 93 5.82 5.00 -12.05
CA ILE A 93 5.59 4.03 -13.12
C ILE A 93 6.05 4.58 -14.48
N LEU A 94 5.80 5.86 -14.79
CA LEU A 94 6.29 6.50 -16.01
C LEU A 94 7.83 6.54 -16.05
N ILE A 95 8.51 6.84 -14.94
CA ILE A 95 9.98 6.73 -14.84
C ILE A 95 10.43 5.28 -15.07
N GLY A 96 9.69 4.31 -14.51
CA GLY A 96 9.95 2.89 -14.73
C GLY A 96 9.82 2.47 -16.19
N LEU A 97 8.77 2.92 -16.87
CA LEU A 97 8.52 2.72 -18.30
C LEU A 97 9.60 3.38 -19.15
N PHE A 98 10.03 4.59 -18.79
CA PHE A 98 11.13 5.29 -19.47
C PHE A 98 12.42 4.46 -19.50
N PHE A 99 12.79 3.84 -18.38
CA PHE A 99 14.03 3.04 -18.30
C PHE A 99 13.92 1.62 -18.84
N SER A 100 12.73 1.01 -18.79
CA SER A 100 12.58 -0.44 -19.06
C SER A 100 11.57 -0.81 -20.15
N GLY A 101 10.88 0.18 -20.72
CA GLY A 101 9.84 -0.01 -21.73
C GLY A 101 8.59 -0.75 -21.21
N THR A 102 7.69 -1.04 -22.13
CA THR A 102 6.50 -1.89 -21.95
C THR A 102 6.63 -3.19 -22.74
N SER A 103 5.89 -4.23 -22.36
CA SER A 103 5.79 -5.45 -23.17
C SER A 103 5.03 -5.18 -24.48
N ARG A 104 5.45 -5.81 -25.58
CA ARG A 104 4.72 -5.76 -26.86
C ARG A 104 3.30 -6.33 -26.74
N LYS A 105 3.05 -7.18 -25.75
CA LYS A 105 1.75 -7.77 -25.50
C LYS A 105 0.81 -6.85 -24.69
N SER A 106 1.26 -5.67 -24.27
CA SER A 106 0.48 -4.75 -23.43
C SER A 106 -0.59 -3.96 -24.20
N ALA A 107 -0.86 -4.29 -25.47
CA ALA A 107 -1.83 -3.62 -26.33
C ALA A 107 -3.24 -3.47 -25.71
N PRO A 108 -3.78 -4.47 -24.98
CA PRO A 108 -5.09 -4.30 -24.33
C PRO A 108 -5.15 -3.15 -23.32
N TYR A 109 -4.04 -2.85 -22.63
CA TYR A 109 -4.00 -1.75 -21.67
C TYR A 109 -3.83 -0.38 -22.34
N TRP A 110 -3.18 -0.34 -23.52
CA TRP A 110 -3.20 0.85 -24.36
C TRP A 110 -4.62 1.14 -24.85
N LEU A 111 -5.34 0.11 -25.32
CA LEU A 111 -6.74 0.23 -25.70
C LEU A 111 -7.59 0.71 -24.53
N TYR A 112 -7.43 0.13 -23.34
CA TYR A 112 -8.10 0.58 -22.13
C TYR A 112 -7.89 2.08 -21.86
N LEU A 113 -6.65 2.57 -21.94
CA LEU A 113 -6.35 4.00 -21.72
C LEU A 113 -6.97 4.90 -22.80
N ILE A 114 -6.97 4.47 -24.06
CA ILE A 114 -7.61 5.21 -25.16
C ILE A 114 -9.13 5.27 -24.95
N LEU A 115 -9.74 4.18 -24.49
CA LEU A 115 -11.18 4.12 -24.20
C LEU A 115 -11.60 4.97 -23.00
N LEU A 116 -10.66 5.51 -22.20
CA LEU A 116 -10.99 6.54 -21.21
C LEU A 116 -11.29 7.90 -21.86
N ILE A 117 -10.76 8.17 -23.06
CA ILE A 117 -10.93 9.45 -23.77
C ILE A 117 -12.40 9.74 -24.10
N PRO A 118 -13.17 8.80 -24.72
CA PRO A 118 -14.61 9.01 -24.93
C PRO A 118 -15.38 9.29 -23.64
N GLY A 119 -15.01 8.64 -22.52
CA GLY A 119 -15.62 8.90 -21.22
C GLY A 119 -15.35 10.32 -20.71
N VAL A 120 -14.17 10.88 -20.98
CA VAL A 120 -13.84 12.28 -20.68
C VAL A 120 -14.74 13.23 -21.46
N ILE A 121 -14.88 12.98 -22.76
CA ILE A 121 -15.67 13.82 -23.67
C ILE A 121 -17.14 13.78 -23.23
N TYR A 122 -17.68 12.59 -23.00
CA TYR A 122 -19.05 12.42 -22.53
C TYR A 122 -19.30 13.13 -21.18
N ALA A 123 -18.38 13.02 -20.23
CA ALA A 123 -18.48 13.72 -18.95
C ALA A 123 -18.47 15.24 -19.14
N ALA A 124 -17.63 15.78 -20.04
CA ALA A 124 -17.55 17.20 -20.30
C ALA A 124 -18.85 17.80 -20.87
N GLU A 125 -19.60 17.02 -21.65
CA GLU A 125 -20.87 17.44 -22.26
C GLU A 125 -22.09 17.26 -21.32
N THR A 126 -22.01 16.38 -20.32
CA THR A 126 -23.16 15.98 -19.49
C THR A 126 -23.13 16.52 -18.06
N LEU A 127 -21.99 17.04 -17.60
CA LEU A 127 -21.89 17.67 -16.29
C LEU A 127 -22.59 19.04 -16.29
N ASP A 128 -23.33 19.32 -15.21
CA ASP A 128 -24.05 20.59 -15.03
C ASP A 128 -23.13 21.81 -15.22
N PHE A 129 -23.69 22.91 -15.75
CA PHE A 129 -22.97 24.16 -16.03
C PHE A 129 -22.23 24.74 -14.81
N ASP A 130 -22.76 24.53 -13.60
CA ASP A 130 -22.13 24.98 -12.34
C ASP A 130 -21.04 24.04 -11.82
N THR A 131 -20.92 22.83 -12.39
CA THR A 131 -19.88 21.89 -12.01
C THR A 131 -18.56 22.31 -12.63
N ASN A 132 -17.50 22.36 -11.80
CA ASN A 132 -16.15 22.50 -12.33
C ASN A 132 -15.76 21.20 -13.06
N VAL A 133 -16.07 21.14 -14.35
CA VAL A 133 -15.86 19.99 -15.25
C VAL A 133 -14.43 19.46 -15.11
N ARG A 134 -13.43 20.35 -15.08
CA ARG A 134 -12.02 19.96 -14.89
C ARG A 134 -11.80 19.18 -13.60
N LYS A 135 -12.30 19.66 -12.46
CA LYS A 135 -12.15 18.97 -11.17
C LYS A 135 -12.87 17.62 -11.17
N ALA A 136 -14.09 17.56 -11.69
CA ALA A 136 -14.87 16.33 -11.75
C ALA A 136 -14.19 15.28 -12.64
N VAL A 137 -13.73 15.68 -13.82
CA VAL A 137 -13.00 14.83 -14.77
C VAL A 137 -11.71 14.28 -14.14
N ILE A 138 -10.88 15.15 -13.54
CA ILE A 138 -9.62 14.73 -12.90
C ILE A 138 -9.89 13.76 -11.75
N PHE A 139 -10.88 14.05 -10.90
CA PHE A 139 -11.21 13.22 -9.74
C PHE A 139 -11.65 11.81 -10.18
N ASN A 140 -12.52 11.72 -11.18
CA ASN A 140 -13.06 10.43 -11.65
C ASN A 140 -12.08 9.62 -12.51
N LEU A 141 -11.19 10.28 -13.27
CA LEU A 141 -10.26 9.59 -14.18
C LEU A 141 -8.91 9.27 -13.58
N SER A 142 -8.47 10.00 -12.56
CA SER A 142 -7.16 9.79 -11.92
C SER A 142 -6.95 8.34 -11.47
N GLY A 143 -7.97 7.71 -10.90
CA GLY A 143 -7.94 6.30 -10.48
C GLY A 143 -7.79 5.33 -11.67
N PRO A 144 -8.76 5.30 -12.61
CA PRO A 144 -8.69 4.49 -13.82
C PRO A 144 -7.37 4.69 -14.60
N PHE A 145 -6.93 5.94 -14.78
CA PHE A 145 -5.68 6.24 -15.46
C PHE A 145 -4.46 5.69 -14.72
N CYS A 146 -4.40 5.87 -13.39
CA CYS A 146 -3.34 5.29 -12.55
C CYS A 146 -3.30 3.77 -12.67
N LEU A 147 -4.46 3.11 -12.68
CA LEU A 147 -4.58 1.66 -12.86
C LEU A 147 -4.07 1.24 -14.25
N GLY A 148 -4.48 1.92 -15.32
CA GLY A 148 -4.07 1.60 -16.69
C GLY A 148 -2.57 1.74 -16.92
N ILE A 149 -1.97 2.84 -16.45
CA ILE A 149 -0.51 3.04 -16.53
C ILE A 149 0.25 2.00 -15.71
N SER A 150 -0.25 1.67 -14.51
CA SER A 150 0.33 0.60 -13.68
C SER A 150 0.23 -0.76 -14.36
N ALA A 151 -0.90 -1.06 -15.00
CA ALA A 151 -1.11 -2.31 -15.73
C ALA A 151 -0.20 -2.43 -16.95
N LEU A 152 -0.02 -1.35 -17.72
CA LEU A 152 0.95 -1.29 -18.82
C LEU A 152 2.35 -1.67 -18.36
N TYR A 153 2.80 -1.09 -17.24
CA TYR A 153 4.12 -1.37 -16.71
C TYR A 153 4.24 -2.80 -16.17
N CYS A 154 3.22 -3.30 -15.45
CA CYS A 154 3.28 -4.60 -14.80
C CYS A 154 3.05 -5.79 -15.75
N TYR A 155 2.39 -5.58 -16.90
CA TYR A 155 2.02 -6.67 -17.77
C TYR A 155 3.23 -7.38 -18.39
N ASP A 156 3.24 -8.71 -18.31
CA ASP A 156 4.34 -9.58 -18.77
C ASP A 156 5.72 -9.22 -18.17
N ARG A 157 5.73 -8.45 -17.07
CA ARG A 157 6.95 -8.03 -16.40
C ARG A 157 7.47 -9.16 -15.52
N ARG A 158 8.71 -9.59 -15.79
CA ARG A 158 9.38 -10.61 -14.97
C ARG A 158 9.77 -10.03 -13.61
N ILE A 159 9.33 -10.68 -12.54
CA ILE A 159 9.67 -10.34 -11.17
C ILE A 159 10.25 -11.56 -10.46
N THR A 160 11.44 -11.39 -9.86
CA THR A 160 12.05 -12.45 -9.05
C THR A 160 11.31 -12.58 -7.71
N ARG A 161 11.40 -13.76 -7.06
CA ARG A 161 10.84 -13.96 -5.71
C ARG A 161 11.34 -12.92 -4.70
N LYS A 162 12.61 -12.52 -4.80
CA LYS A 162 13.20 -11.49 -3.93
C LYS A 162 12.58 -10.12 -4.17
N GLN A 163 12.33 -9.75 -5.43
CA GLN A 163 11.67 -8.48 -5.74
C GLN A 163 10.21 -8.48 -5.30
N LEU A 164 9.48 -9.58 -5.51
CA LEU A 164 8.11 -9.70 -5.03
C LEU A 164 8.03 -9.56 -3.51
N HIS A 165 8.98 -10.16 -2.80
CA HIS A 165 9.09 -9.98 -1.35
C HIS A 165 9.32 -8.51 -0.95
N ASN A 166 10.19 -7.81 -1.67
CA ASN A 166 10.42 -6.38 -1.44
C ASN A 166 9.17 -5.53 -1.74
N VAL A 167 8.36 -5.90 -2.74
CA VAL A 167 7.06 -5.24 -3.01
C VAL A 167 6.14 -5.40 -1.80
N VAL A 168 6.04 -6.60 -1.24
CA VAL A 168 5.23 -6.86 -0.02
C VAL A 168 5.75 -6.03 1.16
N TRP A 169 7.06 -5.87 1.31
CA TRP A 169 7.61 -4.96 2.33
C TRP A 169 7.23 -3.51 2.06
N CYS A 170 7.35 -3.03 0.82
CA CYS A 170 6.96 -1.67 0.46
C CYS A 170 5.48 -1.41 0.72
N LEU A 171 4.61 -2.40 0.52
CA LEU A 171 3.19 -2.31 0.91
C LEU A 171 3.01 -2.26 2.44
N LEU A 172 3.77 -3.07 3.18
CA LEU A 172 3.58 -3.20 4.62
C LEU A 172 4.09 -1.99 5.42
N MET A 173 5.29 -1.50 5.10
CA MET A 173 6.00 -0.54 5.93
C MET A 173 5.23 0.77 6.22
N PRO A 174 4.64 1.47 5.24
CA PRO A 174 3.87 2.68 5.55
C PRO A 174 2.58 2.38 6.30
N VAL A 175 2.03 1.16 6.19
CA VAL A 175 0.86 0.72 6.99
C VAL A 175 1.24 0.48 8.46
N ILE A 176 2.47 0.03 8.73
CA ILE A 176 2.99 -0.02 10.11
C ILE A 176 3.09 1.39 10.71
N ALA A 177 3.58 2.37 9.95
CA ALA A 177 3.60 3.75 10.42
C ALA A 177 2.18 4.29 10.70
N LEU A 178 1.23 4.01 9.80
CA LEU A 178 -0.18 4.35 9.98
C LEU A 178 -0.76 3.71 11.24
N SER A 179 -0.54 2.40 11.46
CA SER A 179 -1.14 1.69 12.60
C SER A 179 -0.58 2.17 13.94
N ILE A 180 0.70 2.52 14.00
CA ILE A 180 1.31 3.13 15.18
C ILE A 180 0.77 4.55 15.40
N TYR A 181 0.64 5.37 14.37
CA TYR A 181 -0.01 6.69 14.51
C TYR A 181 -1.42 6.55 15.08
N LEU A 182 -2.23 5.61 14.55
CA LEU A 182 -3.59 5.35 15.02
C LEU A 182 -3.63 4.88 16.47
N LEU A 183 -2.65 4.07 16.91
CA LEU A 183 -2.57 3.60 18.29
C LEU A 183 -2.60 4.76 19.29
N PHE A 184 -1.80 5.79 19.03
CA PHE A 184 -1.64 6.93 19.95
C PHE A 184 -2.67 8.04 19.72
N PHE A 185 -3.21 8.17 18.51
CA PHE A 185 -4.23 9.18 18.20
C PHE A 185 -5.61 8.83 18.77
N THR A 186 -5.93 7.54 18.90
CA THR A 186 -7.30 7.11 19.17
C THR A 186 -7.67 7.36 20.64
N PRO A 187 -8.80 8.05 20.92
CA PRO A 187 -9.30 8.20 22.28
C PRO A 187 -9.71 6.85 22.88
N ASP A 188 -10.05 6.80 24.18
CA ASP A 188 -10.56 5.56 24.78
C ASP A 188 -11.77 5.07 23.95
N THR A 189 -11.67 3.83 23.47
CA THR A 189 -12.69 3.23 22.63
C THR A 189 -14.06 3.25 23.30
N ARG A 190 -14.13 3.12 24.63
CA ARG A 190 -15.40 3.12 25.37
C ARG A 190 -16.16 4.43 25.24
N ASP A 191 -15.45 5.54 25.08
CA ASP A 191 -16.03 6.89 25.08
C ASP A 191 -16.60 7.28 23.72
N VAL A 192 -16.19 6.58 22.66
CA VAL A 192 -16.56 6.91 21.26
C VAL A 192 -17.37 5.81 20.56
N LEU A 193 -17.63 4.69 21.24
CA LEU A 193 -18.43 3.56 20.72
C LEU A 193 -19.93 3.75 20.99
N ASN A 194 -20.57 4.64 20.23
CA ASN A 194 -22.01 4.93 20.35
C ASN A 194 -22.89 4.15 19.34
N GLY A 195 -22.33 3.15 18.64
CA GLY A 195 -23.07 2.35 17.65
C GLY A 195 -22.14 1.57 16.71
N THR A 196 -22.73 0.97 15.66
CA THR A 196 -22.00 0.15 14.66
C THR A 196 -21.68 0.89 13.36
N GLN A 197 -21.92 2.21 13.33
CA GLN A 197 -21.61 3.08 12.21
C GLN A 197 -20.10 3.33 12.10
N SER A 198 -19.62 3.60 10.89
CA SER A 198 -18.21 3.92 10.65
C SER A 198 -17.73 5.08 11.53
N ASN A 199 -16.59 4.90 12.20
CA ASN A 199 -16.17 5.76 13.30
C ASN A 199 -14.92 6.58 12.95
N PHE A 200 -15.10 7.89 12.81
CA PHE A 200 -14.04 8.84 12.44
C PHE A 200 -12.99 9.02 13.54
N ALA A 201 -13.41 9.04 14.82
CA ALA A 201 -12.51 9.17 15.96
C ALA A 201 -11.57 7.95 16.07
N LEU A 202 -12.11 6.75 15.87
CA LEU A 202 -11.34 5.50 15.83
C LEU A 202 -10.49 5.34 14.55
N SER A 203 -10.65 6.24 13.58
CA SER A 203 -9.95 6.24 12.29
C SER A 203 -8.92 7.37 12.18
N GLY A 204 -8.43 7.90 13.30
CA GLY A 204 -7.39 8.93 13.28
C GLY A 204 -7.90 10.32 12.87
N GLY A 205 -9.21 10.55 12.95
CA GLY A 205 -9.82 11.75 12.38
C GLY A 205 -9.75 11.77 10.86
N TYR A 206 -9.84 10.60 10.22
CA TYR A 206 -9.81 10.44 8.77
C TYR A 206 -10.84 9.41 8.29
N GLY A 207 -11.13 9.39 6.98
CA GLY A 207 -12.19 8.57 6.39
C GLY A 207 -12.07 7.09 6.76
N PRO A 208 -13.01 6.51 7.55
CA PRO A 208 -12.89 5.14 8.07
C PRO A 208 -12.74 4.07 6.98
N ASN A 209 -13.42 4.26 5.85
CA ASN A 209 -13.29 3.38 4.69
C ASN A 209 -11.88 3.36 4.12
N GLN A 210 -11.24 4.52 4.00
CA GLN A 210 -9.87 4.61 3.47
C GLN A 210 -8.87 4.00 4.46
N VAL A 211 -9.03 4.29 5.76
CA VAL A 211 -8.18 3.73 6.81
C VAL A 211 -8.30 2.20 6.88
N SER A 212 -9.51 1.67 6.87
CA SER A 212 -9.77 0.22 6.84
C SER A 212 -9.14 -0.44 5.61
N THR A 213 -9.25 0.17 4.43
CA THR A 213 -8.61 -0.34 3.20
C THR A 213 -7.08 -0.35 3.33
N ALA A 214 -6.46 0.72 3.84
CA ALA A 214 -5.01 0.78 4.04
C ALA A 214 -4.51 -0.27 5.06
N LEU A 215 -5.22 -0.44 6.17
CA LEU A 215 -4.94 -1.50 7.14
C LEU A 215 -5.12 -2.89 6.52
N GLY A 216 -6.13 -3.08 5.67
CA GLY A 216 -6.35 -4.31 4.91
C GLY A 216 -5.19 -4.69 3.98
N ILE A 217 -4.55 -3.72 3.33
CA ILE A 217 -3.32 -3.94 2.56
C ILE A 217 -2.22 -4.50 3.46
N GLY A 218 -2.04 -3.92 4.66
CA GLY A 218 -1.06 -4.40 5.64
C GLY A 218 -1.39 -5.80 6.17
N MET A 219 -2.67 -6.10 6.43
CA MET A 219 -3.13 -7.42 6.84
C MET A 219 -2.76 -8.48 5.80
N PHE A 220 -3.08 -8.23 4.52
CA PHE A 220 -2.71 -9.15 3.44
C PHE A 220 -1.19 -9.30 3.33
N ALA A 221 -0.44 -8.21 3.41
CA ALA A 221 1.02 -8.25 3.35
C ALA A 221 1.62 -9.10 4.50
N LEU A 222 1.06 -9.00 5.71
CA LEU A 222 1.48 -9.82 6.87
C LEU A 222 1.11 -11.29 6.71
N VAL A 223 -0.06 -11.61 6.14
CA VAL A 223 -0.41 -12.99 5.77
C VAL A 223 0.63 -13.56 4.80
N VAL A 224 0.97 -12.82 3.74
CA VAL A 224 2.02 -13.24 2.81
C VAL A 224 3.35 -13.45 3.54
N GLN A 225 3.72 -12.59 4.50
CA GLN A 225 4.94 -12.78 5.29
C GLN A 225 4.91 -14.04 6.16
N LEU A 226 3.79 -14.32 6.84
CA LEU A 226 3.60 -15.49 7.69
C LEU A 226 3.80 -16.79 6.92
N PHE A 227 3.16 -16.93 5.76
CA PHE A 227 3.17 -18.19 5.00
C PHE A 227 4.40 -18.37 4.10
N VAL A 228 5.06 -17.28 3.67
CA VAL A 228 6.17 -17.35 2.71
C VAL A 228 7.55 -17.20 3.38
N ASN A 229 7.67 -16.40 4.45
CA ASN A 229 8.98 -15.91 4.92
C ASN A 229 9.28 -16.10 6.41
N SER A 230 8.32 -16.55 7.22
CA SER A 230 8.51 -16.79 8.66
C SER A 230 9.30 -18.06 8.94
N ARG A 231 10.59 -18.06 8.62
CA ARG A 231 11.51 -19.18 8.92
C ARG A 231 11.99 -19.23 10.38
N ASN A 232 11.69 -18.20 11.17
CA ASN A 232 12.09 -18.08 12.57
C ASN A 232 10.85 -17.77 13.43
N LYS A 233 10.70 -18.49 14.56
CA LYS A 233 9.64 -18.28 15.56
C LYS A 233 9.46 -16.81 15.95
N LEU A 234 10.55 -16.06 16.15
CA LEU A 234 10.48 -14.63 16.49
C LEU A 234 9.77 -13.82 15.41
N ILE A 235 10.17 -13.99 14.14
CA ILE A 235 9.55 -13.27 13.01
C ILE A 235 8.10 -13.72 12.81
N PHE A 236 7.82 -15.00 13.01
CA PHE A 236 6.46 -15.53 12.97
C PHE A 236 5.56 -14.83 14.00
N PHE A 237 5.95 -14.83 15.28
CA PHE A 237 5.14 -14.22 16.34
C PHE A 237 5.04 -12.70 16.23
N ILE A 238 6.10 -12.01 15.77
CA ILE A 238 6.01 -10.57 15.47
C ILE A 238 4.98 -10.31 14.37
N ASN A 239 5.04 -11.06 13.26
CA ASN A 239 4.09 -10.87 12.17
C ASN A 239 2.66 -11.25 12.57
N LEU A 240 2.48 -12.28 13.40
CA LEU A 240 1.18 -12.68 13.93
C LEU A 240 0.62 -11.60 14.88
N GLY A 241 1.43 -11.08 15.79
CA GLY A 241 1.07 -9.98 16.68
C GLY A 241 0.68 -8.73 15.91
N LEU A 242 1.47 -8.34 14.90
CA LEU A 242 1.13 -7.23 14.00
C LEU A 242 -0.17 -7.50 13.24
N LEU A 243 -0.39 -8.72 12.75
CA LEU A 243 -1.61 -9.04 12.01
C LEU A 243 -2.85 -8.91 12.90
N MET A 244 -2.79 -9.45 14.12
CA MET A 244 -3.87 -9.31 15.11
C MET A 244 -4.10 -7.84 15.45
N PHE A 245 -3.03 -7.06 15.62
CA PHE A 245 -3.12 -5.63 15.90
C PHE A 245 -3.78 -4.86 14.73
N LEU A 246 -3.35 -5.08 13.49
CA LEU A 246 -3.95 -4.45 12.32
C LEU A 246 -5.40 -4.87 12.12
N ALA A 247 -5.73 -6.15 12.35
CA ALA A 247 -7.09 -6.66 12.27
C ALA A 247 -8.01 -5.99 13.32
N TYR A 248 -7.56 -5.92 14.58
CA TYR A 248 -8.26 -5.20 15.63
C TYR A 248 -8.50 -3.74 15.24
N ARG A 249 -7.43 -3.03 14.84
CA ARG A 249 -7.52 -1.63 14.41
C ARG A 249 -8.45 -1.43 13.22
N GLY A 250 -8.47 -2.35 12.27
CA GLY A 250 -9.36 -2.31 11.11
C GLY A 250 -10.83 -2.51 11.51
N ILE A 251 -11.11 -3.48 12.38
CA ILE A 251 -12.48 -3.80 12.83
C ILE A 251 -13.10 -2.63 13.60
N ILE A 252 -12.34 -2.01 14.51
CA ILE A 252 -12.86 -0.91 15.32
C ILE A 252 -13.10 0.39 14.53
N THR A 253 -12.65 0.48 13.27
CA THR A 253 -13.08 1.59 12.39
C THR A 253 -14.57 1.52 12.03
N PHE A 254 -15.21 0.36 12.24
CA PHE A 254 -16.56 0.04 11.73
C PHE A 254 -16.74 0.24 10.21
N SER A 255 -15.63 0.21 9.47
CA SER A 255 -15.65 0.08 8.02
C SER A 255 -15.23 -1.32 7.61
N ARG A 256 -16.20 -2.13 7.18
CA ARG A 256 -16.01 -3.57 6.94
C ARG A 256 -15.28 -3.87 5.63
N GLY A 257 -15.35 -2.97 4.65
CA GLY A 257 -14.87 -3.22 3.29
C GLY A 257 -13.40 -3.63 3.23
N GLY A 258 -12.50 -2.84 3.82
CA GLY A 258 -11.05 -3.12 3.78
C GLY A 258 -10.65 -4.43 4.46
N VAL A 259 -11.21 -4.70 5.65
CA VAL A 259 -10.96 -5.93 6.42
C VAL A 259 -11.49 -7.16 5.68
N LEU A 260 -12.72 -7.09 5.13
CA LEU A 260 -13.32 -8.19 4.37
C LEU A 260 -12.54 -8.48 3.09
N THR A 261 -12.16 -7.44 2.33
CA THR A 261 -11.31 -7.60 1.15
C THR A 261 -9.99 -8.28 1.53
N ALA A 262 -9.32 -7.82 2.60
CA ALA A 262 -8.09 -8.43 3.08
C ALA A 262 -8.24 -9.91 3.44
N ALA A 263 -9.34 -10.28 4.10
CA ALA A 263 -9.64 -11.68 4.44
C ALA A 263 -9.83 -12.53 3.17
N LEU A 264 -10.64 -12.06 2.21
CA LEU A 264 -10.94 -12.79 0.97
C LEU A 264 -9.67 -13.00 0.13
N ILE A 265 -8.86 -11.96 -0.08
CA ILE A 265 -7.62 -12.10 -0.88
C ILE A 265 -6.57 -12.94 -0.14
N SER A 266 -6.56 -12.91 1.20
CA SER A 266 -5.69 -13.77 2.00
C SER A 266 -6.07 -15.24 1.88
N ILE A 267 -7.36 -15.56 1.94
CA ILE A 267 -7.87 -16.93 1.73
C ILE A 267 -7.51 -17.41 0.32
N ALA A 268 -7.80 -16.60 -0.71
CA ALA A 268 -7.46 -16.93 -2.09
C ALA A 268 -5.95 -17.17 -2.26
N PHE A 269 -5.12 -16.29 -1.68
CA PHE A 269 -3.67 -16.45 -1.69
C PHE A 269 -3.20 -17.75 -1.01
N ILE A 270 -3.74 -18.06 0.18
CA ILE A 270 -3.40 -19.27 0.92
C ILE A 270 -3.73 -20.52 0.09
N VAL A 271 -4.94 -20.59 -0.48
CA VAL A 271 -5.37 -21.71 -1.33
C VAL A 271 -4.43 -21.89 -2.52
N MET A 272 -4.18 -20.82 -3.29
CA MET A 272 -3.27 -20.87 -4.44
C MET A 272 -1.83 -21.22 -4.04
N TYR A 273 -1.35 -20.67 -2.93
CA TYR A 273 0.00 -20.93 -2.43
C TYR A 273 0.18 -22.40 -2.06
N PHE A 274 -0.76 -22.98 -1.30
CA PHE A 274 -0.66 -24.38 -0.92
C PHE A 274 -0.76 -25.31 -2.12
N GLN A 275 -1.61 -25.02 -3.11
CA GLN A 275 -1.67 -25.80 -4.37
C GLN A 275 -0.32 -25.85 -5.09
N GLY A 276 0.44 -24.74 -5.12
CA GLY A 276 1.72 -24.65 -5.82
C GLY A 276 2.97 -25.08 -5.03
N VAL A 277 2.85 -25.40 -3.74
CA VAL A 277 4.01 -25.70 -2.87
C VAL A 277 4.20 -27.21 -2.64
N SER A 278 5.44 -27.69 -2.79
CA SER A 278 5.84 -29.09 -2.53
C SER A 278 5.49 -29.57 -1.11
N GLY A 279 5.09 -30.83 -0.94
CA GLY A 279 4.66 -31.41 0.35
C GLY A 279 5.60 -31.15 1.54
N ARG A 280 6.93 -31.21 1.35
CA ARG A 280 7.93 -30.94 2.40
C ARG A 280 7.85 -29.51 2.97
N LYS A 281 7.46 -28.51 2.16
CA LYS A 281 7.26 -27.13 2.61
C LYS A 281 5.90 -26.92 3.29
N ARG A 282 4.88 -27.72 2.94
CA ARG A 282 3.58 -27.69 3.63
C ARG A 282 3.76 -28.09 5.10
N ASN A 283 4.52 -29.15 5.36
CA ASN A 283 4.78 -29.67 6.71
C ASN A 283 5.62 -28.72 7.59
N ALA A 284 6.51 -27.93 7.00
CA ALA A 284 7.32 -26.95 7.74
C ALA A 284 6.51 -25.77 8.30
N ILE A 285 5.35 -25.45 7.71
CA ILE A 285 4.42 -24.44 8.22
C ILE A 285 3.58 -25.04 9.35
N SER A 286 3.14 -26.30 9.20
CA SER A 286 2.45 -27.05 10.26
C SER A 286 3.28 -27.19 11.54
N PHE A 287 4.60 -27.25 11.45
CA PHE A 287 5.51 -27.34 12.60
C PHE A 287 5.46 -26.12 13.55
N TYR A 288 4.94 -24.96 13.10
CA TYR A 288 4.76 -23.79 13.97
C TYR A 288 3.35 -23.68 14.56
N LEU A 289 2.42 -24.52 14.09
CA LEU A 289 1.01 -24.56 14.54
C LEU A 289 0.73 -25.74 15.48
N VAL A 290 1.75 -26.56 15.76
CA VAL A 290 1.79 -27.65 16.75
C VAL A 290 2.76 -27.25 17.85
#